data_AF-A0A076LHA0-F1
#
_entry.id   AF-A0A076LHA0-F1
#
_cell.length_a   1.000
_cell.length_b   1.000
_cell.length_c   1.000
_cell.angle_alpha   90.00
_cell.angle_beta   90.00
_cell.angle_gamma   90.00
#
_symmetry.space_group_name_H-M   'P 1'
#
loop_
_entity.id
_entity.type
_entity.pdbx_description
1 polymer ?
#
loop_
_entity_poly.entity_id
_entity_poly.type
_entity_poly.pdbx_seq_one_letter_code
_entity_poly.pdbx_strand_id
1 'polypeptide(L)'
;MMEIKILSERYNPLLKRKEYRFIVDHDGATPTFKDVKLKLAAMLNANKDLLIVEKIVEEAGMQRARGYAKLYDNEEMMKLIEREHILRKNKIEEETAAEEGE
;
A
#
# COMPACT_ATOMS: atom_id res chain seq x y z
N MET A 1 15.88 3.85 -10.98
CA MET A 1 15.86 4.02 -9.49
C MET A 1 14.43 4.26 -9.05
N MET A 2 14.06 3.96 -7.80
CA MET A 2 12.69 4.18 -7.29
C MET A 2 12.74 5.12 -6.09
N GLU A 3 11.94 6.18 -6.12
CA GLU A 3 11.85 7.21 -5.10
C GLU A 3 10.40 7.32 -4.62
N ILE A 4 10.19 7.23 -3.30
CA ILE A 4 8.86 7.39 -2.70
C ILE A 4 8.79 8.75 -2.04
N LYS A 5 7.77 9.54 -2.39
CA LYS A 5 7.46 10.85 -1.82
C LYS A 5 6.14 10.79 -1.09
N ILE A 6 6.14 11.04 0.21
CA ILE A 6 4.90 11.17 0.98
C ILE A 6 4.33 12.57 0.72
N LEU A 7 3.12 12.62 0.16
CA LEU A 7 2.40 13.87 -0.09
C LEU A 7 1.66 14.35 1.15
N SER A 8 1.08 13.40 1.89
CA SER A 8 0.22 13.73 3.03
C SER A 8 0.15 12.55 3.98
N GLU A 9 0.26 12.87 5.27
CA GLU A 9 -0.05 11.97 6.37
C GLU A 9 -1.28 12.52 7.13
N ARG A 10 -2.20 11.63 7.47
CA ARG A 10 -3.37 11.98 8.28
C ARG A 10 -3.62 10.90 9.31
N TYR A 11 -3.59 11.25 10.58
CA TYR A 11 -3.97 10.33 11.65
C TYR A 11 -5.47 10.40 11.90
N ASN A 12 -6.13 9.24 11.92
CA ASN A 12 -7.53 9.11 12.26
C ASN A 12 -7.69 8.36 13.59
N PRO A 13 -7.90 9.07 14.72
CA PRO A 13 -7.94 8.47 16.05
C PRO A 13 -9.14 7.53 16.26
N LEU A 14 -10.26 7.77 15.56
CA LEU A 14 -11.47 6.93 15.67
C LEU A 14 -11.23 5.49 15.19
N LEU A 15 -10.45 5.34 14.12
CA LEU A 15 -10.14 4.04 13.51
C LEU A 15 -8.72 3.57 13.88
N LYS A 16 -8.02 4.31 14.75
CA LYS A 16 -6.62 4.10 15.12
C LYS A 16 -5.74 3.73 13.90
N ARG A 17 -5.87 4.54 12.84
CA ARG A 17 -5.12 4.33 11.59
C ARG A 17 -4.49 5.63 11.10
N LYS A 18 -3.31 5.54 10.51
CA LYS A 18 -2.64 6.62 9.78
C LYS A 18 -2.80 6.39 8.30
N GLU A 19 -3.32 7.39 7.61
CA GLU A 19 -3.53 7.39 6.17
C GLU A 19 -2.38 8.15 5.52
N TYR A 20 -1.69 7.49 4.59
CA TYR A 20 -0.55 8.01 3.88
C TYR A 20 -0.85 8.07 2.39
N ARG A 21 -0.79 9.27 1.82
CA ARG A 21 -0.77 9.48 0.37
C ARG A 21 0.67 9.62 -0.05
N PHE A 22 1.10 8.81 -1.00
CA PHE A 22 2.46 8.84 -1.51
C PHE A 22 2.48 8.77 -3.03
N ILE A 23 3.54 9.31 -3.61
CA ILE A 23 3.89 9.15 -5.02
C ILE A 23 5.16 8.33 -5.07
N VAL A 24 5.20 7.38 -5.99
CA VAL A 24 6.37 6.61 -6.35
C VAL A 24 6.83 7.11 -7.70
N ASP A 25 7.99 7.75 -7.74
CA ASP A 25 8.69 8.09 -8.97
C ASP A 25 9.64 6.93 -9.26
N HIS A 26 9.55 6.31 -10.43
CA HIS A 26 10.47 5.27 -10.85
C HIS A 26 11.12 5.67 -12.16
N ASP A 27 12.36 5.29 -12.35
CA ASP A 27 13.05 5.45 -13.62
C ASP A 27 13.38 4.05 -14.15
N GLY A 28 12.72 3.67 -15.25
CA GLY A 28 12.77 2.34 -15.86
C GLY A 28 11.64 1.41 -15.38
N ALA A 29 12.01 0.30 -14.76
CA ALA A 29 11.08 -0.77 -14.41
C ALA A 29 9.93 -0.28 -13.50
N THR A 30 8.70 -0.65 -13.86
CA THR A 30 7.52 -0.44 -13.01
C THR A 30 7.73 -1.13 -11.66
N PRO A 31 7.63 -0.38 -10.54
CA PRO A 31 7.86 -0.93 -9.23
C PRO A 31 6.75 -1.91 -8.86
N THR A 32 7.13 -3.11 -8.46
CA THR A 32 6.17 -4.12 -8.01
C THR A 32 5.51 -3.69 -6.71
N PHE A 33 4.22 -4.00 -6.54
CA PHE A 33 3.46 -3.73 -5.31
C PHE A 33 4.19 -4.16 -4.03
N LYS A 34 4.86 -5.33 -4.05
CA LYS A 34 5.67 -5.85 -2.94
C LYS A 34 6.84 -4.94 -2.58
N ASP A 35 7.54 -4.41 -3.58
CA ASP A 35 8.72 -3.56 -3.39
C ASP A 35 8.31 -2.20 -2.80
N VAL A 36 7.25 -1.61 -3.35
CA VAL A 36 6.63 -0.38 -2.82
C VAL A 36 6.28 -0.55 -1.35
N LYS A 37 5.60 -1.64 -0.98
CA LYS A 37 5.22 -1.91 0.40
C LYS A 37 6.43 -2.07 1.32
N LEU A 38 7.44 -2.84 0.92
CA LEU A 38 8.66 -3.06 1.70
C LEU A 38 9.41 -1.75 1.95
N LYS A 39 9.54 -0.93 0.91
CA LYS A 39 10.25 0.35 0.97
C LYS A 39 9.47 1.39 1.76
N LEU A 40 8.15 1.44 1.61
CA LEU A 40 7.28 2.31 2.40
C LEU A 40 7.31 1.92 3.89
N ALA A 41 7.28 0.62 4.21
CA ALA A 41 7.41 0.14 5.59
C ALA A 41 8.77 0.51 6.21
N ALA A 42 9.85 0.38 5.45
CA ALA A 42 11.18 0.80 5.89
C ALA A 42 11.27 2.32 6.10
N MET A 43 10.70 3.11 5.19
CA MET A 43 10.68 4.58 5.26
C MET A 43 9.87 5.08 6.46
N LEU A 44 8.71 4.47 6.72
CA LEU A 44 7.82 4.82 7.83
C LEU A 44 8.25 4.19 9.16
N ASN A 45 9.30 3.35 9.18
CA ASN A 45 9.70 2.53 10.31
C ASN A 45 8.52 1.75 10.92
N ALA A 46 7.63 1.28 10.05
CA ALA A 46 6.35 0.70 10.41
C ALA A 46 6.32 -0.81 10.16
N ASN A 47 5.46 -1.52 10.89
CA ASN A 47 5.32 -2.96 10.72
C ASN A 47 4.64 -3.29 9.38
N LYS A 48 5.23 -4.21 8.62
CA LYS A 48 4.74 -4.66 7.30
C LYS A 48 3.37 -5.32 7.38
N ASP A 49 3.05 -5.91 8.53
CA ASP A 49 1.77 -6.56 8.78
C ASP A 49 0.65 -5.53 8.98
N LEU A 50 0.94 -4.46 9.73
CA LEU A 50 0.02 -3.36 10.03
C LEU A 50 -0.14 -2.35 8.88
N LEU A 51 0.77 -2.39 7.90
CA LEU A 51 0.77 -1.53 6.73
C LEU A 51 -0.03 -2.18 5.60
N ILE A 52 -1.15 -1.57 5.26
CA ILE A 52 -2.02 -1.92 4.14
C ILE A 52 -1.81 -0.92 3.02
N VAL A 53 -1.43 -1.39 1.84
CA VAL A 53 -1.50 -0.57 0.62
C VAL A 53 -2.83 -0.86 -0.06
N GLU A 54 -3.73 0.11 -0.10
CA GLU A 54 -5.08 -0.08 -0.64
C GLU A 54 -5.07 -0.11 -2.17
N LYS A 55 -4.39 0.87 -2.77
CA LYS A 55 -4.27 0.97 -4.23
C LYS A 55 -3.00 1.70 -4.61
N ILE A 56 -2.42 1.27 -5.72
CA ILE A 56 -1.38 1.97 -6.45
C ILE A 56 -1.92 2.19 -7.85
N VAL A 57 -1.88 3.42 -8.33
CA VAL A 57 -2.35 3.83 -9.65
C VAL A 57 -1.18 4.48 -10.35
N GLU A 58 -0.62 3.80 -11.35
CA GLU A 58 0.35 4.41 -12.27
C GLU A 58 -0.31 5.51 -13.10
N GLU A 59 0.36 6.64 -13.22
CA GLU A 59 -0.05 7.72 -14.12
C GLU A 59 0.42 7.36 -15.54
N ALA A 60 -0.53 7.01 -16.40
CA ALA A 60 -0.25 6.64 -17.78
C ALA A 60 0.52 7.75 -18.51
N GLY A 61 1.65 7.38 -19.13
CA GLY A 61 2.53 8.32 -19.83
C GLY A 61 3.57 9.01 -18.95
N MET A 62 3.61 8.73 -17.64
CA MET A 62 4.67 9.16 -16.74
C MET A 62 5.22 7.96 -15.97
N GLN A 63 6.51 8.00 -15.63
CA GLN A 63 7.12 6.98 -14.77
C GLN A 63 6.82 7.28 -13.28
N ARG A 64 5.54 7.52 -12.98
CA ARG A 64 5.03 7.93 -11.67
C ARG A 64 3.81 7.11 -11.30
N ALA A 65 3.73 6.69 -10.04
CA ALA A 65 2.58 6.01 -9.49
C ALA A 65 2.09 6.70 -8.22
N ARG A 66 0.78 6.89 -8.11
CA ARG A 66 0.13 7.42 -6.90
C ARG A 66 -0.39 6.26 -6.07
N GLY A 67 0.01 6.22 -4.81
CA GLY A 67 -0.37 5.18 -3.88
C GLY A 67 -1.11 5.73 -2.67
N TYR A 68 -1.97 4.87 -2.12
CA TYR A 68 -2.63 5.09 -0.84
C TYR A 68 -2.31 3.94 0.11
N ALA A 69 -1.77 4.27 1.28
CA ALA A 69 -1.49 3.33 2.34
C ALA A 69 -2.21 3.72 3.63
N LYS A 70 -2.55 2.71 4.40
CA LYS A 70 -3.13 2.80 5.73
C LYS A 70 -2.24 2.00 6.67
N LEU A 71 -1.76 2.65 7.73
CA LEU A 71 -1.04 2.01 8.81
C LEU A 71 -1.98 1.90 10.01
N TYR A 72 -2.30 0.68 10.42
CA TYR A 72 -3.12 0.43 11.59
C TYR A 72 -2.24 0.33 12.84
N ASP A 73 -2.78 0.72 13.99
CA ASP A 73 -2.11 0.54 15.28
C ASP A 73 -2.26 -0.91 15.78
N ASN A 74 -3.35 -1.60 15.38
CA ASN A 74 -3.70 -2.95 15.81
C ASN A 74 -4.12 -3.82 14.62
N GLU A 75 -3.67 -5.07 14.59
CA GLU A 75 -4.04 -6.05 13.57
C GLU A 75 -5.51 -6.47 13.63
N GLU A 76 -6.11 -6.47 14.83
CA GLU A 76 -7.52 -6.83 15.02
C GLU A 76 -8.44 -5.81 14.33
N MET A 77 -8.14 -4.51 14.51
CA MET A 77 -8.86 -3.43 13.83
C MET A 77 -8.69 -3.52 12.31
N MET A 78 -7.49 -3.87 11.85
CA MET A 78 -7.21 -4.06 10.44
C MET A 78 -8.05 -5.20 9.85
N LYS A 79 -8.08 -6.37 10.50
CA LYS A 79 -8.87 -7.54 10.08
C LYS A 79 -10.39 -7.29 10.14
N LEU A 80 -10.83 -6.44 11.06
CA LEU A 80 -12.25 -6.11 11.26
C LEU A 80 -12.76 -5.07 10.24
N ILE A 81 -11.91 -4.11 9.85
CA ILE A 81 -12.27 -3.03 8.92
C ILE A 81 -12.01 -3.42 7.47
N GLU A 82 -10.85 -4.02 7.17
CA GLU A 82 -10.47 -4.38 5.80
C GLU A 82 -11.09 -5.72 5.41
N ARG A 83 -11.58 -5.80 4.18
CA ARG A 83 -12.15 -7.04 3.62
C ARG A 83 -11.07 -8.09 3.42
N GLU A 84 -11.44 -9.36 3.52
CA GLU A 84 -10.54 -10.51 3.26
C GLU A 84 -9.78 -10.41 1.94
N HIS A 85 -10.39 -9.87 0.87
CA HIS A 85 -9.71 -9.73 -0.41
C HIS A 85 -8.55 -8.71 -0.37
N ILE A 86 -8.65 -7.64 0.44
CA ILE A 86 -7.57 -6.64 0.57
C ILE A 86 -6.45 -7.22 1.41
N LEU A 87 -6.80 -7.93 2.49
CA LEU A 87 -5.85 -8.66 3.32
C LEU A 87 -5.05 -9.67 2.50
N ARG A 88 -5.73 -10.42 1.61
CA ARG A 88 -5.11 -11.39 0.71
C ARG A 88 -4.18 -10.71 -0.32
N LYS A 89 -4.57 -9.56 -0.86
CA LYS A 89 -3.73 -8.79 -1.81
C LYS A 89 -2.50 -8.16 -1.14
N ASN A 90 -2.60 -7.87 0.16
CA ASN A 90 -1.52 -7.29 0.95
C ASN A 90 -0.64 -8.34 1.66
N LYS A 91 -1.11 -9.58 1.82
CA LYS A 91 -0.31 -10.74 2.22
C LYS A 91 0.58 -11.16 1.07
N ILE A 92 1.89 -11.04 1.30
CA ILE A 92 2.94 -11.32 0.33
C ILE A 92 3.22 -12.84 0.33
N GLU A 93 2.23 -13.69 0.09
CA GLU A 93 2.39 -15.14 -0.14
C GLU A 93 1.11 -15.60 -0.83
N GLU A 94 1.15 -15.63 -2.16
CA GLU A 94 1.24 -16.81 -3.01
C GLU A 94 -0.15 -17.27 -3.48
N GLU A 95 -0.17 -17.52 -4.79
CA GLU A 95 -1.18 -18.29 -5.53
C GLU A 95 -2.57 -17.66 -5.84
N THR A 96 -2.65 -17.24 -7.12
CA THR A 96 -3.54 -17.78 -8.15
C THR A 96 -5.06 -17.54 -8.06
N ALA A 97 -5.55 -17.11 -9.22
CA ALA A 97 -6.93 -17.15 -9.72
C ALA A 97 -8.02 -16.41 -8.92
N ALA A 98 -8.49 -15.31 -9.51
CA ALA A 98 -9.87 -15.31 -10.01
C ALA A 98 -9.98 -14.24 -11.11
N GLU A 99 -10.12 -14.72 -12.34
CA GLU A 99 -10.81 -14.02 -13.42
C GLU A 99 -12.22 -13.59 -12.96
N GLU A 100 -12.72 -12.54 -13.61
CA GLU A 100 -14.05 -12.44 -14.24
C GLU A 100 -14.75 -11.09 -14.02
N GLY A 101 -15.21 -10.53 -15.15
CA GLY A 101 -16.01 -9.32 -15.32
C GLY A 101 -15.29 -8.37 -16.28
N GLU A 102 -15.53 -8.34 -17.59
CA GLU A 102 -16.66 -8.78 -18.43
C GLU A 102 -16.15 -9.04 -19.86
#